data_AF-T0SBR5-F1
#
_entry.id   AF-T0SBR5-F1
#
_cell.length_a   1.000
_cell.length_b   1.000
_cell.length_c   1.000
_cell.angle_alpha   90.00
_cell.angle_beta   90.00
_cell.angle_gamma   90.00
#
_symmetry.space_group_name_H-M   'P 1'
#
loop_
_entity.id
_entity.type
_entity.pdbx_description
1 polymer ?
#
loop_
_entity_poly.entity_id
_entity_poly.type
_entity_poly.pdbx_seq_one_letter_code
_entity_poly.pdbx_strand_id
1 'polypeptide(L)'
;MRRVLLSLVVVAVHGCYEDLRICLDGSTVTRDMSRNCSFRPCPNASEVPGCADDGYKCPNGVVVGRDPSNNCTRLRCDGTSADSPPSTCTEMPAQLVCPTGDVLTRDPAANCTFRACPTSTCATDTQACLLGGRVSRNAARNCAFDPCPTTCTNETSMCANGLVVARNAARNCDFDPCPTHERTCSSVVKRCTLPSGRTKWLQQEPSLNCSYPSCP
;
A
#
# COMPACT_ATOMS: atom_id res chain seq x y z
N MET A 1 -36.63 52.70 -30.39
CA MET A 1 -35.68 52.22 -29.35
C MET A 1 -34.28 52.20 -29.96
N ARG A 2 -33.39 53.12 -29.58
CA ARG A 2 -32.00 53.17 -30.07
C ARG A 2 -31.13 52.24 -29.21
N ARG A 3 -30.56 51.20 -29.82
CA ARG A 3 -29.58 50.32 -29.16
C ARG A 3 -28.21 50.96 -29.26
N VAL A 4 -27.65 51.33 -28.11
CA VAL A 4 -26.25 51.77 -27.98
C VAL A 4 -25.40 50.49 -27.92
N LEU A 5 -24.57 50.25 -28.93
CA LEU A 5 -23.54 49.22 -28.88
C LEU A 5 -22.34 49.77 -28.11
N LEU A 6 -22.15 49.27 -26.89
CA LEU A 6 -20.91 49.46 -26.13
C LEU A 6 -19.85 48.50 -26.71
N SER A 7 -18.89 49.03 -27.45
CA SER A 7 -17.73 48.27 -27.90
C SER A 7 -16.76 48.06 -26.74
N LEU A 8 -16.66 46.83 -26.25
CA LEU A 8 -15.63 46.42 -25.31
C LEU A 8 -14.28 46.33 -26.04
N VAL A 9 -13.35 47.23 -25.69
CA VAL A 9 -11.95 47.15 -26.13
C VAL A 9 -11.23 46.22 -25.15
N VAL A 10 -10.93 45.00 -25.59
CA VAL A 10 -10.09 44.07 -24.84
C VAL A 10 -8.63 44.47 -25.03
N VAL A 11 -8.04 45.09 -24.01
CA VAL A 11 -6.60 45.40 -23.98
C VAL A 11 -5.87 44.14 -23.53
N ALA A 12 -5.22 43.45 -24.48
CA ALA A 12 -4.34 42.34 -24.16
C ALA A 12 -3.05 42.87 -23.51
N VAL A 13 -2.87 42.65 -22.21
CA VAL A 13 -1.64 42.98 -21.50
C VAL A 13 -0.63 41.86 -21.77
N HIS A 14 0.37 42.13 -22.60
CA HIS A 14 1.49 41.20 -22.85
C HIS A 14 2.49 41.28 -21.69
N GLY A 15 2.27 40.44 -20.67
CA GLY A 15 3.27 40.17 -19.63
C GLY A 15 4.27 39.09 -20.08
N CYS A 16 5.50 39.17 -19.58
CA CYS A 16 6.44 38.04 -19.64
C CYS A 16 6.16 37.06 -18.50
N TYR A 17 6.47 35.78 -18.67
CA TYR A 17 6.46 34.82 -17.57
C TYR A 17 7.44 35.24 -16.46
N GLU A 18 7.04 35.07 -15.21
CA GLU A 18 7.86 35.37 -14.03
C GLU A 18 8.90 34.27 -13.79
N ASP A 19 9.84 34.15 -14.72
CA ASP A 19 10.99 33.26 -14.57
C ASP A 19 12.16 34.01 -13.93
N LEU A 20 12.91 33.32 -13.06
CA LEU A 20 14.12 33.80 -12.41
C LEU A 20 15.34 33.06 -13.00
N ARG A 21 16.40 33.81 -13.29
CA ARG A 21 17.73 33.25 -13.59
C ARG A 21 18.70 33.68 -12.51
N ILE A 22 19.42 32.71 -11.94
CA ILE A 22 20.48 32.96 -10.97
C ILE A 22 21.80 33.15 -11.72
N CYS A 23 22.50 34.24 -11.44
CA CYS A 23 23.80 34.61 -11.97
C CYS A 23 24.94 33.93 -11.19
N LEU A 24 26.16 33.91 -11.75
CA LEU A 24 27.35 33.34 -11.10
C LEU A 24 27.70 33.99 -9.76
N ASP A 25 27.38 35.27 -9.59
CA ASP A 25 27.56 36.01 -8.33
C ASP A 25 26.45 35.76 -7.31
N GLY A 26 25.49 34.89 -7.62
CA GLY A 26 24.31 34.61 -6.79
C GLY A 26 23.19 35.63 -6.93
N SER A 27 23.34 36.69 -7.73
CA SER A 27 22.25 37.63 -8.02
C SER A 27 21.16 36.96 -8.86
N THR A 28 19.93 37.50 -8.82
CA THR A 28 18.83 37.01 -9.65
C THR A 28 18.38 38.07 -10.65
N VAL A 29 18.08 37.65 -11.87
CA VAL A 29 17.56 38.50 -12.95
C VAL A 29 16.23 37.95 -13.47
N THR A 30 15.32 38.85 -13.83
CA THR A 30 14.00 38.53 -14.40
C THR A 30 13.94 38.89 -15.89
N ARG A 31 12.88 38.44 -16.56
CA ARG A 31 12.59 38.81 -17.96
C ARG A 31 12.22 40.28 -18.07
N ASP A 32 12.74 40.94 -19.09
CA ASP A 32 12.47 42.34 -19.37
C ASP A 32 11.49 42.48 -20.56
N MET A 33 10.33 43.10 -20.32
CA MET A 33 9.34 43.38 -21.37
C MET A 33 9.91 44.23 -22.50
N SER A 34 10.86 45.12 -22.20
CA SER A 34 11.50 45.96 -23.22
C SER A 34 12.49 45.19 -24.11
N ARG A 35 12.89 43.97 -23.70
CA ARG A 35 13.85 43.12 -24.43
C ARG A 35 13.18 41.85 -24.98
N ASN A 36 11.93 41.95 -25.40
CA ASN A 36 11.14 40.84 -25.91
C ASN A 36 11.14 39.63 -24.95
N CYS A 37 10.94 39.91 -23.65
CA CYS A 37 10.97 38.91 -22.58
C CYS A 37 12.30 38.15 -22.41
N SER A 38 13.43 38.74 -22.83
CA SER A 38 14.77 38.21 -22.53
C SER A 38 15.19 38.56 -21.11
N PHE A 39 16.03 37.73 -20.47
CA PHE A 39 16.61 38.05 -19.16
C PHE A 39 17.51 39.29 -19.23
N ARG A 40 17.49 40.12 -18.18
CA ARG A 40 18.48 41.18 -18.00
C ARG A 40 19.89 40.59 -17.87
N PRO A 41 20.93 41.30 -18.35
CA PRO A 41 22.31 40.92 -18.07
C PRO A 41 22.58 40.93 -16.56
N CYS A 42 23.45 40.04 -16.09
CA CYS A 42 23.85 40.00 -14.69
C CYS A 42 24.61 41.29 -14.31
N PRO A 43 24.37 41.87 -13.13
CA PRO A 43 24.91 43.18 -12.72
C PRO A 43 26.44 43.24 -12.66
N ASN A 44 27.10 42.10 -12.42
CA ASN A 44 28.56 41.97 -12.41
C ASN A 44 29.11 41.24 -13.62
N ALA A 45 28.40 41.27 -14.76
CA ALA A 45 28.99 40.94 -16.05
C ALA A 45 29.96 42.05 -16.49
N SER A 46 30.87 42.47 -15.62
CA SER A 46 32.12 43.09 -16.07
C SER A 46 32.74 42.10 -17.04
N GLU A 47 33.19 42.61 -18.18
CA GLU A 47 33.83 41.90 -19.28
C GLU A 47 35.16 41.25 -18.84
N VAL A 48 35.13 40.38 -17.83
CA VAL A 48 35.96 39.19 -17.90
C VAL A 48 35.59 38.55 -19.23
N PRO A 49 36.52 38.20 -20.12
CA PRO A 49 36.28 37.38 -21.30
C PRO A 49 35.68 36.03 -20.84
N GLY A 50 34.40 36.10 -20.48
CA GLY A 50 33.65 35.10 -19.76
C GLY A 50 33.16 34.15 -20.81
N CYS A 51 33.51 32.90 -20.62
CA CYS A 51 33.18 31.82 -21.50
C CYS A 51 31.71 31.85 -21.89
N ALA A 52 31.41 31.46 -23.14
CA ALA A 52 30.02 31.27 -23.54
C ALA A 52 29.30 30.40 -22.50
N ASP A 53 28.10 30.82 -22.11
CA ASP A 53 27.24 30.05 -21.19
C ASP A 53 26.51 28.94 -21.98
N ASP A 54 27.29 28.09 -22.65
CA ASP A 54 26.84 26.93 -23.42
C ASP A 54 27.06 25.65 -22.61
N GLY A 55 26.23 25.49 -21.57
CA GLY A 55 26.20 24.31 -20.72
C GLY A 55 26.19 23.01 -21.55
N TYR A 56 27.07 22.08 -21.19
CA TYR A 56 27.19 20.79 -21.85
C TYR A 56 26.51 19.70 -21.06
N LYS A 57 25.56 19.01 -21.68
CA LYS A 57 24.93 17.85 -21.07
C LYS A 57 25.83 16.62 -21.23
N CYS A 58 26.37 16.14 -20.12
CA CYS A 58 27.12 14.90 -20.04
C CYS A 58 26.21 13.68 -20.25
N PRO A 59 26.76 12.49 -20.60
CA PRO A 59 25.98 11.26 -20.80
C PRO A 59 25.15 10.83 -19.58
N ASN A 60 25.58 11.18 -18.35
CA ASN A 60 24.85 10.96 -17.10
C ASN A 60 23.74 12.00 -16.84
N GLY A 61 23.53 12.95 -17.75
CA GLY A 61 22.51 13.99 -17.64
C GLY A 61 22.94 15.26 -16.91
N VAL A 62 24.11 15.29 -16.27
CA VAL A 62 24.66 16.47 -15.59
C VAL A 62 25.05 17.53 -16.63
N VAL A 63 24.74 18.81 -16.36
CA VAL A 63 25.14 19.93 -17.23
C VAL A 63 26.38 20.60 -16.64
N VAL A 64 27.47 20.64 -17.40
CA VAL A 64 28.74 21.24 -16.98
C VAL A 64 29.01 22.53 -17.77
N GLY A 65 29.56 23.54 -17.09
CA GLY A 65 29.97 24.81 -17.69
C GLY A 65 31.40 24.78 -18.24
N ARG A 66 31.90 25.95 -18.65
CA ARG A 66 33.31 26.17 -18.99
C ARG A 66 34.05 26.75 -17.79
N ASP A 67 35.32 26.41 -17.63
CA ASP A 67 36.18 26.95 -16.58
C ASP A 67 36.81 28.28 -17.03
N PRO A 68 36.47 29.43 -16.40
CA PRO A 68 37.07 30.72 -16.73
C PRO A 68 38.58 30.78 -16.46
N SER A 69 39.08 29.96 -15.54
CA SER A 69 40.50 29.93 -15.17
C SER A 69 41.33 29.10 -16.15
N ASN A 70 40.68 28.26 -16.96
CA ASN A 70 41.34 27.37 -17.92
C ASN A 70 40.93 27.69 -19.37
N ASN A 71 41.01 28.97 -19.73
CA ASN A 71 40.75 29.50 -21.07
C ASN A 71 39.43 28.99 -21.67
N CYS A 72 38.37 28.93 -20.86
CA CYS A 72 37.05 28.49 -21.28
C CYS A 72 36.98 27.06 -21.83
N THR A 73 37.91 26.22 -21.37
CA THR A 73 37.84 24.77 -21.59
C THR A 73 36.60 24.24 -20.88
N ARG A 74 35.84 23.41 -21.59
CA ARG A 74 34.67 22.72 -21.03
C ARG A 74 35.13 21.87 -19.84
N LEU A 75 34.48 22.03 -18.68
CA LEU A 75 34.72 21.15 -17.56
C LEU A 75 34.45 19.72 -18.01
N ARG A 76 35.38 18.82 -17.71
CA ARG A 76 35.22 17.43 -18.08
C ARG A 76 34.07 16.82 -17.27
N CYS A 77 33.33 15.90 -17.88
CA CYS A 77 32.24 15.17 -17.23
C CYS A 77 32.71 14.23 -16.11
N ASP A 78 34.02 14.01 -15.98
CA ASP A 78 34.67 13.21 -14.93
C ASP A 78 34.99 14.04 -13.67
N GLY A 79 35.01 15.38 -13.76
CA GLY A 79 35.33 16.30 -12.66
C GLY A 79 34.16 16.56 -11.72
N THR A 80 32.94 16.22 -12.12
CA THR A 80 31.86 15.92 -11.17
C THR A 80 32.07 14.47 -10.80
N SER A 81 32.63 14.20 -9.63
CA SER A 81 32.90 12.88 -9.05
C SER A 81 31.90 11.83 -9.53
N ALA A 82 32.16 11.21 -10.69
CA ALA A 82 31.22 10.27 -11.31
C ALA A 82 31.19 8.96 -10.50
N ASP A 83 32.17 8.80 -9.60
CA ASP A 83 32.26 7.74 -8.60
C ASP A 83 31.63 8.13 -7.26
N SER A 84 31.22 9.39 -7.06
CA SER A 84 30.48 9.75 -5.84
C SER A 84 29.01 9.42 -6.07
N PRO A 85 28.44 8.52 -5.25
CA PRO A 85 27.01 8.25 -5.31
C PRO A 85 26.23 9.56 -5.21
N PRO A 86 25.14 9.72 -5.98
CA PRO A 86 24.33 10.93 -5.94
C PRO A 86 23.86 11.19 -4.51
N SER A 87 24.03 12.40 -3.98
CA SER A 87 23.67 12.73 -2.59
C SER A 87 22.16 12.57 -2.30
N THR A 88 21.33 12.62 -3.33
CA THR A 88 19.89 12.36 -3.25
C THR A 88 19.42 11.61 -4.50
N CYS A 89 18.47 10.70 -4.31
CA CYS A 89 17.83 9.98 -5.41
C CYS A 89 16.57 10.74 -5.85
N THR A 90 16.63 11.39 -7.01
CA THR A 90 15.52 12.19 -7.56
C THR A 90 14.58 11.40 -8.46
N GLU A 91 14.93 10.15 -8.80
CA GLU A 91 14.10 9.29 -9.64
C GLU A 91 12.82 8.85 -8.91
N MET A 92 11.69 8.87 -9.62
CA MET A 92 10.43 8.31 -9.15
C MET A 92 10.27 6.84 -9.59
N PRO A 93 9.68 5.96 -8.75
CA PRO A 93 9.19 6.25 -7.40
C PRO A 93 10.34 6.39 -6.39
N ALA A 94 10.17 7.28 -5.41
CA ALA A 94 11.13 7.51 -4.32
C ALA A 94 11.09 6.41 -3.24
N GLN A 95 9.98 5.65 -3.19
CA GLN A 95 9.70 4.62 -2.21
C GLN A 95 9.17 3.36 -2.90
N LEU A 96 9.56 2.20 -2.38
CA LEU A 96 9.05 0.89 -2.75
C LEU A 96 8.39 0.27 -1.51
N VAL A 97 7.09 -0.02 -1.59
CA VAL A 97 6.40 -0.74 -0.52
C VAL A 97 6.54 -2.24 -0.77
N CYS A 98 7.22 -2.93 0.13
CA CYS A 98 7.41 -4.37 0.07
C CYS A 98 6.13 -5.14 0.41
N PRO A 99 6.04 -6.41 -0.02
CA PRO A 99 5.02 -7.36 0.42
C PRO A 99 4.78 -7.37 1.94
N THR A 100 5.86 -7.35 2.71
CA THR A 100 5.82 -7.34 4.18
C THR A 100 5.17 -6.08 4.77
N GLY A 101 4.97 -5.04 3.96
CA GLY A 101 4.53 -3.70 4.38
C GLY A 101 5.69 -2.74 4.63
N ASP A 102 6.94 -3.23 4.61
CA ASP A 102 8.12 -2.37 4.77
C ASP A 102 8.22 -1.37 3.63
N VAL A 103 8.53 -0.11 3.97
CA VAL A 103 8.78 0.93 2.97
C VAL A 103 10.28 1.07 2.78
N LEU A 104 10.76 0.75 1.59
CA LEU A 104 12.15 0.91 1.19
C LEU A 104 12.34 2.24 0.48
N THR A 105 13.35 3.00 0.87
CA THR A 105 13.86 4.15 0.11
C THR A 105 15.03 3.71 -0.76
N ARG A 106 15.26 4.42 -1.86
CA ARG A 106 16.45 4.23 -2.70
C ARG A 106 17.70 4.53 -1.89
N ASP A 107 18.75 3.74 -2.06
CA ASP A 107 20.03 3.93 -1.39
C ASP A 107 20.99 4.71 -2.30
N PRO A 108 21.34 5.97 -1.97
CA PRO A 108 22.38 6.74 -2.64
C PRO A 108 23.64 5.94 -2.91
N ALA A 109 24.15 5.22 -1.90
CA ALA A 109 25.40 4.48 -1.97
C ALA A 109 25.33 3.27 -2.90
N ALA A 110 24.12 2.75 -3.16
CA ALA A 110 23.87 1.66 -4.08
C ALA A 110 23.32 2.16 -5.43
N ASN A 111 23.81 3.31 -5.92
CA ASN A 111 23.38 3.94 -7.18
C ASN A 111 21.86 4.12 -7.27
N CYS A 112 21.23 4.55 -6.17
CA CYS A 112 19.80 4.76 -6.08
C CYS A 112 18.93 3.53 -6.38
N THR A 113 19.46 2.33 -6.18
CA THR A 113 18.67 1.09 -6.26
C THR A 113 17.93 0.83 -4.94
N PHE A 114 16.83 0.09 -5.00
CA PHE A 114 16.19 -0.45 -3.81
C PHE A 114 16.92 -1.71 -3.36
N ARG A 115 17.15 -1.85 -2.04
CA ARG A 115 17.55 -3.14 -1.47
C ARG A 115 16.46 -4.20 -1.70
N ALA A 116 16.81 -5.47 -1.63
CA ALA A 116 15.83 -6.56 -1.68
C ALA A 116 14.83 -6.44 -0.52
N CYS A 117 13.56 -6.75 -0.79
CA CYS A 117 12.56 -6.84 0.28
C CYS A 117 12.94 -7.95 1.27
N PRO A 118 12.74 -7.73 2.58
CA PRO A 118 12.97 -8.77 3.58
C PRO A 118 12.15 -10.02 3.24
N THR A 119 12.80 -11.18 3.27
CA THR A 119 12.16 -12.48 2.93
C THR A 119 11.46 -13.13 4.12
N SER A 120 11.59 -12.57 5.34
CA SER A 120 11.33 -13.29 6.57
C SER A 120 9.91 -13.10 7.09
N THR A 121 8.92 -13.60 6.36
CA THR A 121 7.48 -13.68 6.74
C THR A 121 6.68 -12.40 6.50
N CYS A 122 5.50 -12.59 5.90
CA CYS A 122 4.49 -11.54 5.82
C CYS A 122 4.03 -11.15 7.22
N ALA A 123 3.46 -9.95 7.37
CA ALA A 123 2.74 -9.61 8.58
C ALA A 123 1.71 -10.72 8.93
N THR A 124 1.58 -11.03 10.21
CA THR A 124 0.73 -12.10 10.74
C THR A 124 -0.73 -11.67 10.92
N ASP A 125 -1.11 -10.55 10.32
CA ASP A 125 -2.49 -10.06 10.32
C ASP A 125 -3.40 -11.02 9.54
N THR A 126 -4.66 -11.05 9.96
CA THR A 126 -5.71 -11.88 9.36
C THR A 126 -6.84 -10.98 8.91
N GLN A 127 -7.36 -11.22 7.71
CA GLN A 127 -8.53 -10.54 7.18
C GLN A 127 -9.75 -11.43 7.36
N ALA A 128 -10.78 -10.91 8.03
CA ALA A 128 -12.08 -11.56 8.13
C ALA A 128 -12.81 -11.46 6.78
N CYS A 129 -13.45 -12.55 6.38
CA CYS A 129 -14.17 -12.65 5.12
C CYS A 129 -15.67 -12.38 5.30
N LEU A 130 -16.33 -11.84 4.27
CA LEU A 130 -17.76 -11.48 4.30
C LEU A 130 -18.70 -12.67 4.51
N LEU A 131 -18.37 -13.82 3.91
CA LEU A 131 -19.09 -15.09 4.12
C LEU A 131 -18.48 -15.91 5.24
N GLY A 132 -17.30 -15.50 5.73
CA GLY A 132 -16.66 -16.14 6.84
C GLY A 132 -15.27 -16.70 6.71
N GLY A 133 -14.72 -17.03 7.88
CA GLY A 133 -13.34 -17.47 8.03
C GLY A 133 -12.36 -16.31 8.05
N ARG A 134 -11.07 -16.66 8.08
CA ARG A 134 -9.96 -15.72 8.09
C ARG A 134 -8.94 -16.16 7.05
N VAL A 135 -8.46 -15.20 6.27
CA VAL A 135 -7.32 -15.39 5.38
C VAL A 135 -6.12 -14.67 5.98
N SER A 136 -4.94 -15.28 5.87
CA SER A 136 -3.66 -14.64 6.21
C SER A 136 -2.96 -14.17 4.95
N ARG A 137 -1.92 -13.34 5.12
CA ARG A 137 -1.06 -12.95 4.01
C ARG A 137 -0.31 -14.16 3.45
N ASN A 138 -0.22 -14.24 2.13
CA ASN A 138 0.44 -15.33 1.43
C ASN A 138 1.75 -14.86 0.81
N ALA A 139 2.88 -15.42 1.27
CA ALA A 139 4.21 -15.06 0.78
C ALA A 139 4.38 -15.31 -0.73
N ALA A 140 3.73 -16.32 -1.28
CA ALA A 140 3.74 -16.60 -2.73
C ALA A 140 2.95 -15.57 -3.55
N ARG A 141 2.10 -14.74 -2.90
CA ARG A 141 1.28 -13.71 -3.54
C ARG A 141 1.69 -12.31 -3.12
N ASN A 142 2.99 -12.08 -2.93
CA ASN A 142 3.50 -10.78 -2.46
C ASN A 142 2.79 -10.31 -1.19
N CYS A 143 2.56 -11.24 -0.25
CA CYS A 143 1.89 -10.97 1.03
C CYS A 143 0.51 -10.30 0.91
N ALA A 144 -0.14 -10.43 -0.25
CA ALA A 144 -1.56 -10.19 -0.37
C ALA A 144 -2.33 -11.27 0.43
N PHE A 145 -3.53 -10.93 0.89
CA PHE A 145 -4.46 -11.91 1.44
C PHE A 145 -4.90 -12.89 0.34
N ASP A 146 -5.07 -14.16 0.70
CA ASP A 146 -5.73 -15.11 -0.17
C ASP A 146 -7.20 -14.74 -0.42
N PRO A 147 -7.79 -15.18 -1.54
CA PRO A 147 -9.18 -14.86 -1.81
C PRO A 147 -10.05 -15.51 -0.73
N CYS A 148 -11.04 -14.79 -0.24
CA CYS A 148 -11.99 -15.35 0.70
C CYS A 148 -12.67 -16.58 0.10
N PRO A 149 -12.78 -17.70 0.85
CA PRO A 149 -13.47 -18.88 0.36
C PRO A 149 -14.94 -18.54 0.10
N THR A 150 -15.47 -19.02 -1.03
CA THR A 150 -16.87 -18.82 -1.43
C THR A 150 -17.84 -19.76 -0.71
N THR A 151 -17.31 -20.79 -0.06
CA THR A 151 -18.06 -21.78 0.73
C THR A 151 -17.31 -22.03 2.04
N CYS A 152 -18.02 -22.17 3.15
CA CYS A 152 -17.40 -22.58 4.41
C CYS A 152 -16.75 -23.95 4.27
N THR A 153 -15.66 -24.18 4.99
CA THR A 153 -15.11 -25.53 5.13
C THR A 153 -16.13 -26.40 5.87
N ASN A 154 -16.24 -27.68 5.50
CA ASN A 154 -17.14 -28.66 6.15
C ASN A 154 -16.60 -29.13 7.53
N GLU A 155 -15.89 -28.25 8.23
CA GLU A 155 -15.35 -28.52 9.55
C GLU A 155 -16.48 -28.58 10.57
N THR A 156 -16.33 -29.50 11.51
CA THR A 156 -17.25 -29.69 12.63
C THR A 156 -16.51 -29.54 13.94
N SER A 157 -17.13 -28.90 14.93
CA SER A 157 -16.62 -28.77 16.30
C SER A 157 -17.52 -29.54 17.27
N MET A 158 -16.91 -30.23 18.23
CA MET A 158 -17.63 -30.98 19.26
C MET A 158 -17.79 -30.10 20.50
N CYS A 159 -19.03 -29.93 20.94
CA CYS A 159 -19.42 -29.23 22.15
C CYS A 159 -19.15 -30.05 23.40
N ALA A 160 -19.08 -29.40 24.57
CA ALA A 160 -18.87 -30.06 25.86
C ALA A 160 -19.96 -31.10 26.22
N ASN A 161 -21.16 -30.95 25.66
CA ASN A 161 -22.27 -31.91 25.80
C ASN A 161 -22.27 -33.02 24.73
N GLY A 162 -21.20 -33.13 23.93
CA GLY A 162 -21.04 -34.12 22.87
C GLY A 162 -21.81 -33.81 21.57
N LEU A 163 -22.53 -32.68 21.49
CA LEU A 163 -23.14 -32.24 20.23
C LEU A 163 -22.08 -31.78 19.24
N VAL A 164 -22.39 -31.87 17.96
CA VAL A 164 -21.51 -31.42 16.89
C VAL A 164 -22.14 -30.22 16.20
N VAL A 165 -21.38 -29.12 16.09
CA VAL A 165 -21.77 -27.92 15.35
C VAL A 165 -20.90 -27.78 14.11
N ALA A 166 -21.48 -27.28 13.02
CA ALA A 166 -20.76 -27.01 11.78
C ALA A 166 -20.53 -25.50 11.62
N ARG A 167 -19.66 -25.12 10.67
CA ARG A 167 -19.51 -23.72 10.27
C ARG A 167 -20.81 -23.23 9.60
N ASN A 168 -21.26 -22.05 10.00
CA ASN A 168 -22.48 -21.45 9.49
C ASN A 168 -22.17 -20.27 8.57
N ALA A 169 -22.54 -20.37 7.30
CA ALA A 169 -22.32 -19.31 6.30
C ALA A 169 -23.03 -18.00 6.66
N ALA A 170 -24.16 -18.05 7.38
CA ALA A 170 -24.86 -16.87 7.86
C ALA A 170 -24.14 -16.17 9.04
N ARG A 171 -23.17 -16.84 9.66
CA ARG A 171 -22.38 -16.34 10.79
C ARG A 171 -20.91 -16.19 10.45
N ASN A 172 -20.59 -15.74 9.24
CA ASN A 172 -19.20 -15.60 8.82
C ASN A 172 -18.41 -16.91 9.04
N CYS A 173 -18.97 -18.04 8.62
CA CYS A 173 -18.39 -19.39 8.77
C CYS A 173 -17.87 -19.69 10.18
N ASP A 174 -18.30 -18.96 11.21
CA ASP A 174 -18.05 -19.36 12.59
C ASP A 174 -18.91 -20.57 12.93
N PHE A 175 -18.47 -21.34 13.92
CA PHE A 175 -19.29 -22.42 14.47
C PHE A 175 -20.55 -21.83 15.11
N ASP A 176 -21.69 -22.48 14.90
CA ASP A 176 -22.88 -22.17 15.69
C ASP A 176 -22.61 -22.37 17.19
N PRO A 177 -23.20 -21.54 18.06
CA PRO A 177 -23.05 -21.68 19.50
C PRO A 177 -23.54 -23.06 19.90
N CYS A 178 -22.79 -23.70 20.80
CA CYS A 178 -23.19 -24.99 21.33
C CYS A 178 -24.58 -24.88 21.96
N PRO A 179 -25.53 -25.77 21.58
CA PRO A 179 -26.86 -25.74 22.16
C PRO A 179 -26.78 -25.85 23.68
N THR A 180 -27.31 -24.84 24.37
CA THR A 180 -27.31 -24.76 25.83
C THR A 180 -28.47 -25.50 26.47
N HIS A 181 -29.50 -25.83 25.68
CA HIS A 181 -30.60 -26.64 26.18
C HIS A 181 -30.08 -28.04 26.48
N GLU A 182 -30.15 -28.42 27.77
CA GLU A 182 -30.15 -29.81 28.19
C GLU A 182 -31.08 -30.56 27.24
N ARG A 183 -30.57 -31.61 26.59
CA ARG A 183 -31.39 -32.46 25.73
C ARG A 183 -32.54 -32.97 26.58
N THR A 184 -33.70 -32.35 26.45
CA THR A 184 -34.94 -32.87 27.01
C THR A 184 -35.31 -34.04 26.12
N CYS A 185 -35.02 -35.24 26.62
CA CYS A 185 -35.50 -36.44 25.96
C CYS A 185 -37.03 -36.47 26.03
N SER A 186 -37.64 -37.21 25.12
CA SER A 186 -39.09 -37.35 25.12
C SER A 186 -39.55 -37.93 26.46
N SER A 187 -40.67 -37.44 26.98
CA SER A 187 -41.27 -37.95 28.23
C SER A 187 -41.90 -39.35 28.07
N VAL A 188 -41.68 -40.00 26.93
CA VAL A 188 -42.13 -41.37 26.66
C VAL A 188 -41.36 -42.34 27.54
N VAL A 189 -42.09 -43.26 28.15
CA VAL A 189 -41.55 -44.33 29.01
C VAL A 189 -41.60 -45.68 28.30
N LYS A 190 -40.57 -46.51 28.48
CA LYS A 190 -40.52 -47.90 28.01
C LYS A 190 -40.80 -48.86 29.15
N ARG A 191 -41.73 -49.79 28.92
CA ARG A 191 -42.04 -50.86 29.88
C ARG A 191 -40.97 -51.95 29.83
N CYS A 192 -40.48 -52.35 30.99
CA CYS A 192 -39.52 -53.42 31.21
C CYS A 192 -40.09 -54.44 32.20
N THR A 193 -40.01 -55.74 31.89
CA THR A 193 -40.48 -56.81 32.79
C THR A 193 -39.30 -57.59 33.33
N LEU A 194 -39.15 -57.61 34.65
CA LEU A 194 -38.07 -58.29 35.37
C LEU A 194 -38.33 -59.81 35.45
N PRO A 195 -37.30 -60.65 35.65
CA PRO A 195 -37.46 -62.09 35.88
C PRO A 195 -38.38 -62.43 37.06
N SER A 196 -38.51 -61.53 38.04
CA SER A 196 -39.43 -61.64 39.17
C SER A 196 -40.90 -61.39 38.82
N GLY A 197 -41.23 -61.09 37.55
CA GLY A 197 -42.56 -60.69 37.10
C GLY A 197 -42.91 -59.22 37.38
N ARG A 198 -42.05 -58.46 38.06
CA ARG A 198 -42.27 -57.04 38.34
C ARG A 198 -42.05 -56.17 37.09
N THR A 199 -42.83 -55.11 36.96
CA THR A 199 -42.65 -54.12 35.88
C THR A 199 -41.85 -52.91 36.36
N LYS A 200 -40.89 -52.45 35.54
CA LYS A 200 -40.17 -51.18 35.69
C LYS A 200 -40.39 -50.32 34.45
N TRP A 201 -40.61 -49.02 34.64
CA TRP A 201 -40.71 -48.06 33.54
C TRP A 201 -39.37 -47.34 33.42
N LEU A 202 -38.79 -47.37 32.22
CA LEU A 202 -37.53 -46.71 31.90
C LEU A 202 -37.83 -45.39 31.19
N GLN A 203 -37.15 -44.32 31.58
CA GLN A 203 -37.14 -43.05 30.85
C GLN A 203 -35.93 -43.02 29.93
N GLN A 204 -36.01 -42.21 28.87
CA GLN A 204 -34.85 -41.91 28.03
C GLN A 204 -33.83 -41.10 28.82
N GLU A 205 -32.55 -41.44 28.70
CA GLU A 205 -31.48 -40.72 29.40
C GLU A 205 -30.68 -39.84 28.43
N PRO A 206 -30.45 -38.55 28.74
CA PRO A 206 -29.63 -37.66 27.90
C PRO A 206 -28.21 -38.18 27.68
N SER A 207 -27.63 -38.83 28.70
CA SER A 207 -26.32 -39.49 28.68
C SER A 207 -26.25 -40.64 27.66
N LEU A 208 -27.39 -41.25 27.33
CA LEU A 208 -27.51 -42.33 26.35
C LEU A 208 -28.03 -41.83 24.99
N ASN A 209 -27.80 -40.56 24.66
CA ASN A 209 -28.30 -39.94 23.43
C ASN A 209 -29.84 -40.08 23.32
N CYS A 210 -30.55 -39.91 24.44
CA CYS A 210 -31.98 -40.15 24.57
C CYS A 210 -32.44 -41.58 24.23
N SER A 211 -31.56 -42.56 24.43
CA SER A 211 -31.91 -43.98 24.42
C SER A 211 -32.38 -44.43 25.81
N TYR A 212 -33.09 -45.56 25.86
CA TYR A 212 -33.44 -46.19 27.13
C TYR A 212 -32.24 -46.99 27.68
N PRO A 213 -32.00 -46.97 28.99
CA PRO A 213 -31.04 -47.86 29.62
C PRO A 213 -31.42 -49.33 29.43
N SER A 214 -30.45 -50.23 29.62
CA SER A 214 -30.67 -51.67 29.57
C SER A 214 -31.69 -52.10 30.63
N CYS A 215 -32.58 -53.02 30.27
CA CYS A 215 -33.44 -53.69 31.24
C CYS A 215 -32.58 -54.52 32.21
N PRO A 216 -32.64 -54.27 33.53
CA PRO A 216 -31.98 -55.11 34.52
C PRO A 216 -32.69 -56.46 34.70
#